data_AF-A0AAW1X8M4-F1
#
_entry.id   AF-A0AAW1X8M4-F1
#
_cell.length_a   1.000
_cell.length_b   1.000
_cell.length_c   1.000
_cell.angle_alpha   90.00
_cell.angle_beta   90.00
_cell.angle_gamma   90.00
#
_symmetry.space_group_name_H-M   'P 1'
#
loop_
_entity.id
_entity.type
_entity.pdbx_description
1 polymer ?
#
loop_
_entity_poly.entity_id
_entity_poly.type
_entity_poly.pdbx_seq_one_letter_code
_entity_poly.pdbx_strand_id
1 'polypeptide(L)'
;MALLDETVRQPYSVSGYHFVDDKDESISFHTLPIQWSDGERQDGKKVKIFLQGTADDGLQKISKHVIAWKFDLSNEEPEILVLAEENSWIKLGKPRKSFEDTVRSILITVHCLHYVKRNPEKSEISVWNHLSEVFRLYVVRPSQSDLVDHMPLISDSVSRYRALADSKFLVKLSEEKTKRKLSDEDTRATKKLRIMIDDIKVDMSDDAEDEDIDNLFGEVCALCDDGGKIMCCEGGCLRSFHATKEAGAGSHCKSLGFMQDDVVGMQNFYCMNCEHKQHQCFACGKLGPSDKSSGAAEVISCVSANCGRFYHPHCVAILLYQDNGVPAEELEKKIAGGESFTCPIHKCCICKQGENKKDSELQFAVCMRCPKSYHRKCLPREIAFEDKGGMHLEGRSITRAWDGLLPNRILIYCT
;
A
#
# COMPACT_ATOMS: atom_id res chain seq x y z
N MET A 1 38.15 1.09 -50.12
CA MET A 1 37.15 0.46 -49.23
C MET A 1 37.45 0.93 -47.82
N ALA A 2 36.85 2.05 -47.42
CA ALA A 2 36.89 2.48 -46.03
C ALA A 2 35.73 1.78 -45.32
N LEU A 3 36.05 0.89 -44.38
CA LEU A 3 35.10 0.32 -43.45
C LEU A 3 34.61 1.47 -42.56
N LEU A 4 33.32 1.78 -42.65
CA LEU A 4 32.67 2.72 -41.75
C LEU A 4 32.70 2.09 -40.36
N ASP A 5 33.38 2.81 -39.46
CA ASP A 5 33.30 2.66 -38.02
C ASP A 5 31.82 2.77 -37.61
N GLU A 6 31.18 1.63 -37.33
CA GLU A 6 29.89 1.59 -36.67
C GLU A 6 30.10 2.06 -35.23
N THR A 7 30.20 3.39 -35.07
CA THR A 7 30.12 4.04 -33.78
C THR A 7 28.86 3.52 -33.09
N VAL A 8 29.02 2.70 -32.06
CA VAL A 8 27.94 2.25 -31.17
C VAL A 8 27.40 3.53 -30.53
N ARG A 9 26.38 4.13 -31.16
CA ARG A 9 25.74 5.33 -30.64
C ARG A 9 25.13 4.96 -29.32
N GLN A 10 25.70 5.49 -28.24
CA GLN A 10 25.17 5.31 -26.90
C GLN A 10 23.71 5.78 -26.89
N PRO A 11 22.76 5.00 -26.32
CA PRO A 11 21.37 5.41 -26.22
C PRO A 11 21.29 6.76 -25.49
N TYR A 12 20.67 7.75 -26.13
CA TYR A 12 20.35 9.00 -25.45
C TYR A 12 19.21 8.75 -24.44
N SER A 13 19.17 9.56 -23.38
CA SER A 13 18.25 9.40 -22.26
C SER A 13 17.07 10.36 -22.36
N VAL A 14 15.87 9.89 -22.05
CA VAL A 14 14.64 10.71 -22.02
C VAL A 14 14.11 10.79 -20.59
N SER A 15 13.99 12.02 -20.07
CA SER A 15 13.45 12.33 -18.75
C SER A 15 12.09 13.02 -18.85
N GLY A 16 11.35 13.05 -17.73
CA GLY A 16 9.97 13.54 -17.71
C GLY A 16 9.07 12.72 -18.63
N TYR A 17 9.39 11.44 -18.81
CA TYR A 17 8.76 10.63 -19.84
C TYR A 17 7.33 10.24 -19.46
N HIS A 18 6.49 10.06 -20.47
CA HIS A 18 5.20 9.38 -20.38
C HIS A 18 4.88 8.71 -21.72
N PHE A 19 3.95 7.77 -21.72
CA PHE A 19 3.53 7.08 -22.92
C PHE A 19 2.02 7.27 -23.14
N VAL A 20 1.67 7.45 -24.40
CA VAL A 20 0.28 7.58 -24.84
C VAL A 20 0.00 6.62 -25.99
N ASP A 21 -1.25 6.17 -26.10
CA ASP A 21 -1.71 5.38 -27.23
C ASP A 21 -2.14 6.24 -28.44
N ASP A 22 -2.79 5.63 -29.44
CA ASP A 22 -3.28 6.33 -30.63
C ASP A 22 -4.49 7.25 -30.36
N LYS A 23 -5.06 7.20 -29.16
CA LYS A 23 -6.14 8.06 -28.67
C LYS A 23 -5.66 9.11 -27.68
N ASP A 24 -4.35 9.23 -27.48
CA ASP A 24 -3.74 10.12 -26.48
C ASP A 24 -4.07 9.73 -25.02
N GLU A 25 -4.48 8.46 -24.78
CA GLU A 25 -4.72 7.92 -23.44
C GLU A 25 -3.41 7.43 -22.83
N SER A 26 -3.24 7.66 -21.52
CA SER A 26 -2.04 7.25 -20.80
C SER A 26 -1.92 5.73 -20.71
N ILE A 27 -0.79 5.18 -21.15
CA ILE A 27 -0.56 3.73 -21.21
C ILE A 27 0.83 3.39 -20.69
N SER A 28 1.02 2.22 -20.06
CA SER A 28 2.33 1.78 -19.59
C SER A 28 3.15 1.16 -20.73
N PHE A 29 4.47 1.40 -20.78
CA PHE A 29 5.35 0.76 -21.76
C PHE A 29 5.43 -0.78 -21.58
N HIS A 30 5.03 -1.31 -20.43
CA HIS A 30 4.97 -2.74 -20.14
C HIS A 30 4.06 -3.51 -21.14
N THR A 31 3.09 -2.85 -21.76
CA THR A 31 2.22 -3.46 -22.78
C THR A 31 2.95 -3.71 -24.11
N LEU A 32 4.12 -3.11 -24.31
CA LEU A 32 5.01 -3.42 -25.43
C LEU A 32 5.66 -4.79 -25.20
N PRO A 33 5.95 -5.54 -26.27
CA PRO A 33 6.71 -6.77 -26.12
C PRO A 33 8.12 -6.47 -25.63
N ILE A 34 8.68 -7.44 -24.93
CA ILE A 34 10.08 -7.40 -24.56
C ILE A 34 10.92 -7.92 -25.73
N GLN A 35 11.93 -7.16 -26.11
CA GLN A 35 12.86 -7.54 -27.16
C GLN A 35 14.29 -7.50 -26.63
N TRP A 36 14.89 -8.68 -26.55
CA TRP A 36 16.20 -8.86 -25.95
C TRP A 36 17.35 -8.74 -26.93
N SER A 37 17.10 -9.15 -28.18
CA SER A 37 18.06 -9.26 -29.27
C SER A 37 17.58 -8.46 -30.48
N ASP A 38 18.49 -7.89 -31.27
CA ASP A 38 18.12 -7.22 -32.51
C ASP A 38 17.58 -8.27 -33.51
N GLY A 39 16.35 -8.07 -34.01
CA GLY A 39 15.70 -8.96 -35.01
C GLY A 39 14.55 -9.84 -34.48
N GLU A 40 14.33 -9.91 -33.17
CA GLU A 40 13.16 -10.59 -32.58
C GLU A 40 11.88 -9.76 -32.79
N ARG A 41 11.27 -9.84 -33.98
CA ARG A 41 9.98 -9.18 -34.24
C ARG A 41 8.84 -10.09 -33.79
N GLN A 42 8.19 -9.75 -32.67
CA GLN A 42 6.89 -10.33 -32.32
C GLN A 42 5.77 -9.60 -33.08
N ASP A 43 5.15 -10.33 -33.99
CA ASP A 43 4.07 -9.85 -34.86
C ASP A 43 2.73 -10.04 -34.13
N GLY A 44 2.18 -8.93 -33.67
CA GLY A 44 0.88 -8.87 -33.01
C GLY A 44 0.27 -7.49 -33.27
N LYS A 45 -1.04 -7.43 -33.48
CA LYS A 45 -1.79 -6.18 -33.65
C LYS A 45 -1.50 -5.28 -32.44
N LYS A 46 -0.68 -4.25 -32.62
CA LYS A 46 -0.22 -3.38 -31.54
C LYS A 46 -0.91 -2.03 -31.62
N VAL A 47 -1.50 -1.66 -30.49
CA VAL A 47 -1.77 -0.27 -30.14
C VAL A 47 -0.49 0.53 -30.43
N LYS A 48 -0.60 1.63 -31.17
CA LYS A 48 0.55 2.49 -31.44
C LYS A 48 0.86 3.25 -30.17
N ILE A 49 2.05 3.07 -29.63
CA ILE A 49 2.46 3.70 -28.37
C ILE A 49 3.54 4.73 -28.66
N PHE A 50 3.34 5.95 -28.19
CA PHE A 50 4.27 7.05 -28.38
C PHE A 50 4.94 7.42 -27.05
N LEU A 51 6.27 7.36 -27.03
CA LEU A 51 7.09 7.96 -25.99
C LEU A 51 7.07 9.48 -26.14
N GLN A 52 6.65 10.17 -25.09
CA GLN A 52 6.80 11.61 -24.94
C GLN A 52 7.75 11.94 -23.79
N GLY A 53 8.53 13.02 -23.92
CA GLY A 53 9.41 13.48 -22.84
C GLY A 53 10.40 14.53 -23.31
N THR A 54 11.49 14.69 -22.58
CA THR A 54 12.57 15.60 -22.95
C THR A 54 13.94 14.94 -22.89
N ALA A 55 14.81 15.27 -23.85
CA ALA A 55 16.24 14.95 -23.86
C ALA A 55 17.06 16.24 -23.68
N ASP A 56 18.38 16.09 -23.51
CA ASP A 56 19.35 17.18 -23.41
C ASP A 56 18.97 18.23 -22.36
N ASP A 57 18.82 17.79 -21.10
CA ASP A 57 18.47 18.64 -19.95
C ASP A 57 17.18 19.49 -20.13
N GLY A 58 16.23 18.98 -20.92
CA GLY A 58 14.95 19.65 -21.15
C GLY A 58 14.88 20.48 -22.43
N LEU A 59 15.98 20.59 -23.17
CA LEU A 59 16.07 21.42 -24.37
C LEU A 59 15.35 20.82 -25.58
N GLN A 60 15.31 19.49 -25.68
CA GLN A 60 14.69 18.81 -26.81
C GLN A 60 13.43 18.06 -26.37
N LYS A 61 12.26 18.43 -26.92
CA LYS A 61 11.04 17.62 -26.79
C LYS A 61 11.15 16.38 -27.67
N ILE A 62 10.87 15.23 -27.08
CA ILE A 62 10.87 13.92 -27.74
C ILE A 62 9.42 13.46 -27.88
N SER A 63 9.07 13.01 -29.09
CA SER A 63 7.82 12.31 -29.40
C SER A 63 8.15 11.22 -30.42
N LYS A 64 8.18 9.95 -29.98
CA LYS A 64 8.62 8.83 -30.82
C LYS A 64 7.72 7.62 -30.69
N HIS A 65 7.39 6.99 -31.81
CA HIS A 65 6.67 5.72 -31.83
C HIS A 65 7.62 4.61 -31.37
N VAL A 66 7.19 3.85 -30.35
CA VAL A 66 7.98 2.77 -29.74
C VAL A 66 7.29 1.42 -29.93
N ILE A 67 8.09 0.38 -30.14
CA ILE A 67 7.60 -0.92 -30.61
C ILE A 67 7.99 -2.10 -29.72
N ALA A 68 8.97 -1.92 -28.83
CA ALA A 68 9.44 -2.92 -27.89
C ALA A 68 10.16 -2.24 -26.72
N TRP A 69 10.45 -3.01 -25.68
CA TRP A 69 11.28 -2.55 -24.56
C TRP A 69 12.18 -3.66 -24.02
N LYS A 70 13.16 -3.29 -23.21
CA LYS A 70 14.02 -4.21 -22.46
C LYS A 70 14.55 -3.53 -21.21
N PHE A 71 15.21 -4.29 -20.36
CA PHE A 71 15.99 -3.75 -19.26
C PHE A 71 17.34 -4.44 -19.13
N ASP A 72 18.28 -3.77 -18.47
CA ASP A 72 19.58 -4.31 -18.12
C ASP A 72 19.78 -4.24 -16.60
N LEU A 73 20.15 -5.38 -16.01
CA LEU A 73 20.41 -5.54 -14.58
C LEU A 73 21.91 -5.64 -14.27
N SER A 74 22.78 -5.32 -15.22
CA SER A 74 24.23 -5.49 -15.10
C SER A 74 24.90 -4.26 -14.47
N ASN A 75 24.39 -3.07 -14.76
CA ASN A 75 24.92 -1.78 -14.29
C ASN A 75 24.51 -1.44 -12.85
N GLU A 76 25.24 -0.54 -12.19
CA GLU A 76 25.03 -0.16 -10.78
C GLU A 76 23.57 0.11 -10.45
N GLU A 77 22.85 0.80 -11.34
CA GLU A 77 21.39 0.93 -11.32
C GLU A 77 20.77 0.12 -12.47
N PRO A 78 19.53 -0.39 -12.33
CA PRO A 78 18.86 -1.04 -13.44
C PRO A 78 18.51 -0.01 -14.51
N GLU A 79 18.69 -0.38 -15.77
CA GLU A 79 18.35 0.46 -16.90
C GLU A 79 17.15 -0.08 -17.65
N ILE A 80 16.24 0.80 -18.06
CA ILE A 80 15.10 0.45 -18.91
C ILE A 80 15.29 1.16 -20.24
N LEU A 81 15.14 0.41 -21.33
CA LEU A 81 15.28 0.92 -22.69
C LEU A 81 14.03 0.60 -23.51
N VAL A 82 13.63 1.53 -24.37
CA VAL A 82 12.56 1.33 -25.35
C VAL A 82 13.12 1.42 -26.77
N LEU A 83 12.59 0.59 -27.66
CA LEU A 83 12.98 0.55 -29.07
C LEU A 83 12.04 1.44 -29.87
N ALA A 84 12.58 2.48 -30.50
CA ALA A 84 11.85 3.28 -31.46
C ALA A 84 11.74 2.57 -32.82
N GLU A 85 10.72 2.92 -33.61
CA GLU A 85 10.46 2.33 -34.93
C GLU A 85 11.64 2.49 -35.91
N GLU A 86 12.44 3.55 -35.76
CA GLU A 86 13.70 3.75 -36.48
C GLU A 86 14.87 2.83 -36.02
N ASN A 87 14.57 1.76 -35.28
CA ASN A 87 15.52 0.81 -34.69
C ASN A 87 16.59 1.46 -33.80
N SER A 88 16.19 2.49 -33.04
CA SER A 88 17.07 3.10 -32.04
C SER A 88 16.59 2.80 -30.62
N TRP A 89 17.51 2.31 -29.78
CA TRP A 89 17.26 2.13 -28.36
C TRP A 89 17.38 3.47 -27.64
N ILE A 90 16.41 3.75 -26.77
CA ILE A 90 16.30 4.98 -25.99
C ILE A 90 16.29 4.60 -24.52
N LYS A 91 17.18 5.18 -23.71
CA LYS A 91 17.20 4.95 -22.26
C LYS A 91 16.12 5.79 -21.60
N LEU A 92 15.34 5.18 -20.70
CA LEU A 92 14.37 5.91 -19.89
C LEU A 92 15.05 6.45 -18.63
N GLY A 93 14.91 7.76 -18.39
CA GLY A 93 15.33 8.45 -17.18
C GLY A 93 14.24 8.42 -16.11
N LYS A 94 13.93 9.59 -15.52
CA LYS A 94 12.81 9.70 -14.56
C LYS A 94 11.48 9.91 -15.29
N PRO A 95 10.38 9.22 -14.91
CA PRO A 95 9.05 9.48 -15.46
C PRO A 95 8.56 10.88 -15.10
N ARG A 96 7.56 11.36 -15.84
CA ARG A 96 6.77 12.52 -15.45
C ARG A 96 6.03 12.19 -14.15
N LYS A 97 5.97 13.12 -13.21
CA LYS A 97 5.35 12.89 -11.89
C LYS A 97 3.92 12.35 -11.96
N SER A 98 3.08 12.88 -12.86
CA SER A 98 1.70 12.41 -13.05
C SER A 98 1.57 11.03 -13.69
N PHE A 99 2.68 10.45 -14.16
CA PHE A 99 2.76 9.16 -14.84
C PHE A 99 3.45 8.10 -13.97
N GLU A 100 4.01 8.49 -12.81
CA GLU A 100 4.68 7.58 -11.88
C GLU A 100 3.79 6.40 -11.48
N ASP A 101 2.52 6.66 -11.17
CA ASP A 101 1.57 5.61 -10.77
C ASP A 101 1.29 4.60 -11.91
N THR A 102 1.30 5.05 -13.17
CA THR A 102 1.04 4.19 -14.34
C THR A 102 2.16 3.17 -14.59
N VAL A 103 3.41 3.52 -14.28
CA VAL A 103 4.58 2.65 -14.48
C VAL A 103 5.15 2.09 -13.18
N ARG A 104 4.55 2.45 -12.04
CA ARG A 104 5.01 2.08 -10.70
C ARG A 104 5.33 0.59 -10.56
N SER A 105 4.36 -0.28 -10.83
CA SER A 105 4.51 -1.73 -10.59
C SER A 105 5.63 -2.35 -11.42
N ILE A 106 5.79 -1.88 -12.68
CA ILE A 106 6.87 -2.37 -13.54
C ILE A 106 8.24 -1.84 -13.11
N LEU A 107 8.34 -0.59 -12.66
CA LEU A 107 9.58 -0.06 -12.10
C LEU A 107 9.99 -0.85 -10.85
N ILE A 108 9.05 -1.09 -9.93
CA ILE A 108 9.29 -1.90 -8.72
C ILE A 108 9.78 -3.30 -9.10
N THR A 109 9.15 -3.93 -10.09
CA THR A 109 9.56 -5.26 -10.57
C THR A 109 11.00 -5.28 -11.07
N VAL A 110 11.40 -4.33 -11.92
CA VAL A 110 12.76 -4.27 -12.47
C VAL A 110 13.80 -4.02 -11.36
N HIS A 111 13.51 -3.12 -10.43
CA HIS A 111 14.37 -2.87 -9.27
C HIS A 111 14.44 -4.07 -8.31
N CYS A 112 13.35 -4.81 -8.14
CA CYS A 112 13.34 -6.04 -7.35
C CYS A 112 14.28 -7.08 -7.96
N LEU A 113 14.15 -7.34 -9.26
CA LEU A 113 15.01 -8.27 -10.00
C LEU A 113 16.49 -7.86 -9.90
N HIS A 114 16.77 -6.57 -10.04
CA HIS A 114 18.13 -6.03 -9.89
C HIS A 114 18.73 -6.31 -8.52
N TYR A 115 17.99 -6.01 -7.45
CA TYR A 115 18.47 -6.17 -6.08
C TYR A 115 18.73 -7.65 -5.74
N VAL A 116 17.78 -8.52 -6.07
CA VAL A 116 17.88 -9.94 -5.72
C VAL A 116 18.89 -10.71 -6.57
N LYS A 117 19.15 -10.27 -7.81
CA LYS A 117 20.26 -10.81 -8.64
C LYS A 117 21.62 -10.63 -7.96
N ARG A 118 21.80 -9.51 -7.26
CA ARG A 118 23.06 -9.16 -6.59
C ARG A 118 23.15 -9.65 -5.17
N ASN A 119 22.00 -9.91 -4.56
CA ASN A 119 21.90 -10.29 -3.17
C ASN A 119 21.01 -11.54 -3.02
N PRO A 120 21.38 -12.68 -3.63
CA PRO A 120 20.52 -13.87 -3.71
C PRO A 120 20.12 -14.43 -2.34
N GLU A 121 20.96 -14.22 -1.33
CA GLU A 121 20.78 -14.72 0.04
C GLU A 121 19.90 -13.84 0.94
N LYS A 122 19.47 -12.66 0.47
CA LYS A 122 18.73 -11.71 1.31
C LYS A 122 17.33 -12.22 1.63
N SER A 123 16.90 -11.96 2.86
CA SER A 123 15.53 -12.25 3.30
C SER A 123 14.53 -11.35 2.59
N GLU A 124 13.28 -11.82 2.52
CA GLU A 124 12.14 -11.06 2.00
C GLU A 124 12.04 -9.65 2.61
N ILE A 125 12.14 -9.54 3.94
CA ILE A 125 12.14 -8.25 4.65
C ILE A 125 13.23 -7.32 4.12
N SER A 126 14.43 -7.85 3.83
CA SER A 126 15.53 -7.05 3.30
C SER A 126 15.26 -6.54 1.89
N VAL A 127 14.60 -7.35 1.05
CA VAL A 127 14.20 -6.97 -0.30
C VAL A 127 13.18 -5.84 -0.24
N TRP A 128 12.13 -5.99 0.57
CA TRP A 128 11.09 -4.96 0.71
C TRP A 128 11.59 -3.66 1.34
N ASN A 129 12.51 -3.75 2.31
CA ASN A 129 13.17 -2.56 2.87
C ASN A 129 13.99 -1.82 1.82
N HIS A 130 14.75 -2.54 0.99
CA HIS A 130 15.51 -1.91 -0.10
C HIS A 130 14.59 -1.24 -1.12
N LEU A 131 13.53 -1.93 -1.55
CA LEU A 131 12.55 -1.35 -2.48
C LEU A 131 11.86 -0.13 -1.87
N SER A 132 11.50 -0.18 -0.59
CA SER A 132 10.92 0.96 0.12
C SER A 132 11.85 2.17 0.14
N GLU A 133 13.17 1.96 0.26
CA GLU A 133 14.14 3.05 0.19
C GLU A 133 14.26 3.62 -1.23
N VAL A 134 14.36 2.76 -2.25
CA VAL A 134 14.44 3.19 -3.66
C VAL A 134 13.20 4.00 -4.07
N PHE A 135 12.02 3.54 -3.65
CA PHE A 135 10.73 4.16 -3.98
C PHE A 135 10.19 5.02 -2.84
N ARG A 136 11.04 5.53 -1.95
CA ARG A 136 10.63 6.29 -0.75
C ARG A 136 9.76 7.53 -1.02
N LEU A 137 9.82 8.06 -2.25
CA LEU A 137 9.04 9.23 -2.68
C LEU A 137 7.64 8.88 -3.19
N TYR A 138 7.35 7.59 -3.42
CA TYR A 138 6.05 7.13 -3.89
C TYR A 138 5.08 7.04 -2.71
N VAL A 139 3.81 7.38 -2.96
CA VAL A 139 2.77 7.42 -1.91
C VAL A 139 2.52 6.04 -1.31
N VAL A 140 2.29 5.04 -2.17
CA VAL A 140 2.09 3.66 -1.74
C VAL A 140 3.45 2.99 -1.56
N ARG A 141 3.64 2.15 -0.53
CA ARG A 141 4.89 1.38 -0.37
C ARG A 141 4.93 0.18 -1.32
N PRO A 142 6.11 -0.19 -1.88
CA PRO A 142 6.24 -1.41 -2.66
C PRO A 142 5.81 -2.64 -1.87
N SER A 143 5.02 -3.51 -2.49
CA SER A 143 4.56 -4.76 -1.86
C SER A 143 4.48 -5.90 -2.87
N GLN A 144 4.10 -7.09 -2.41
CA GLN A 144 3.95 -8.27 -3.27
C GLN A 144 2.92 -8.03 -4.38
N SER A 145 1.88 -7.22 -4.15
CA SER A 145 0.87 -6.90 -5.17
C SER A 145 1.47 -6.23 -6.41
N ASP A 146 2.54 -5.45 -6.25
CA ASP A 146 3.24 -4.80 -7.37
C ASP A 146 3.95 -5.82 -8.28
N LEU A 147 4.20 -7.05 -7.81
CA LEU A 147 4.89 -8.10 -8.58
C LEU A 147 3.95 -9.12 -9.25
N VAL A 148 2.70 -9.24 -8.76
CA VAL A 148 1.77 -10.30 -9.18
C VAL A 148 1.47 -10.25 -10.68
N ASP A 149 1.23 -9.04 -11.21
CA ASP A 149 0.92 -8.85 -12.63
C ASP A 149 2.14 -9.07 -13.54
N HIS A 150 3.35 -9.03 -12.97
CA HIS A 150 4.62 -9.18 -13.68
C HIS A 150 5.25 -10.56 -13.48
N MET A 151 4.53 -11.53 -12.93
CA MET A 151 5.05 -12.89 -12.73
C MET A 151 5.55 -13.58 -14.03
N PRO A 152 4.89 -13.43 -15.20
CA PRO A 152 5.45 -13.95 -16.45
C PRO A 152 6.83 -13.36 -16.77
N LEU A 153 6.97 -12.04 -16.58
CA LEU A 153 8.23 -11.34 -16.77
C LEU A 153 9.31 -11.82 -15.80
N ILE A 154 8.96 -11.99 -14.52
CA ILE A 154 9.88 -12.49 -13.49
C ILE A 154 10.37 -13.89 -13.86
N SER A 155 9.46 -14.78 -14.30
CA SER A 155 9.79 -16.14 -14.73
C SER A 155 10.74 -16.17 -15.93
N ASP A 156 10.45 -15.37 -16.96
CA ASP A 156 11.30 -15.24 -18.15
C ASP A 156 12.68 -14.69 -17.78
N SER A 157 12.72 -13.74 -16.83
CA SER A 157 13.96 -13.16 -16.32
C SER A 157 14.82 -14.19 -15.58
N VAL A 158 14.22 -15.05 -14.75
CA VAL A 158 14.93 -16.13 -14.04
C VAL A 158 15.56 -17.12 -15.02
N SER A 159 14.84 -17.45 -16.10
CA SER A 159 15.36 -18.34 -17.15
C SER A 159 16.55 -17.73 -17.90
N ARG A 160 16.61 -16.39 -17.98
CA ARG A 160 17.64 -15.65 -18.71
C ARG A 160 18.86 -15.32 -17.87
N TYR A 161 18.68 -14.87 -16.63
CA TYR A 161 19.76 -14.54 -15.71
C TYR A 161 19.92 -15.64 -14.67
N ARG A 162 20.89 -16.54 -14.88
CA ARG A 162 21.15 -17.67 -13.96
C ARG A 162 21.25 -17.26 -12.49
N ALA A 163 21.88 -16.10 -12.20
CA ALA A 163 22.02 -15.58 -10.84
C ALA A 163 20.68 -15.25 -10.14
N LEU A 164 19.58 -15.06 -10.90
CA LEU A 164 18.25 -14.89 -10.31
C LEU A 164 17.67 -16.20 -9.80
N ALA A 165 18.06 -17.35 -10.37
CA ALA A 165 17.59 -18.66 -9.92
C ALA A 165 18.09 -19.01 -8.51
N ASP A 166 19.22 -18.42 -8.11
CA ASP A 166 19.81 -18.60 -6.78
C ASP A 166 19.12 -17.74 -5.70
N SER A 167 18.18 -16.86 -6.08
CA SER A 167 17.50 -15.97 -5.15
C SER A 167 16.50 -16.70 -4.26
N LYS A 168 16.75 -16.71 -2.95
CA LYS A 168 15.81 -17.24 -1.94
C LYS A 168 14.44 -16.56 -1.99
N PHE A 169 14.41 -15.26 -2.26
CA PHE A 169 13.18 -14.48 -2.39
C PHE A 169 12.35 -14.94 -3.60
N LEU A 170 12.96 -15.07 -4.78
CA LEU A 170 12.23 -15.47 -5.99
C LEU A 170 11.75 -16.92 -5.96
N VAL A 171 12.51 -17.82 -5.31
CA VAL A 171 12.08 -19.19 -5.06
C VAL A 171 10.83 -19.20 -4.19
N LYS A 172 10.84 -18.50 -3.06
CA LYS A 172 9.69 -18.40 -2.16
C LYS A 172 8.45 -17.79 -2.86
N LEU A 173 8.65 -16.70 -3.60
CA LEU A 173 7.60 -16.03 -4.39
C LEU A 173 6.95 -16.98 -5.41
N SER A 174 7.73 -17.89 -6.00
CA SER A 174 7.24 -18.88 -6.96
C SER A 174 6.51 -20.06 -6.29
N GLU A 175 6.96 -20.48 -5.10
CA GLU A 175 6.32 -21.54 -4.31
C GLU A 175 4.95 -21.12 -3.77
N GLU A 176 4.80 -19.88 -3.30
CA GLU A 176 3.53 -19.31 -2.83
C GLU A 176 2.46 -19.32 -3.94
N LYS A 177 2.86 -19.07 -5.19
CA LYS A 177 1.98 -19.21 -6.37
C LYS A 177 1.50 -20.65 -6.59
N THR A 178 2.35 -21.63 -6.32
CA THR A 178 2.02 -23.05 -6.49
C THR A 178 1.03 -23.49 -5.41
N LYS A 179 1.21 -23.03 -4.17
CA LYS A 179 0.26 -23.26 -3.07
C LYS A 179 -1.12 -22.66 -3.35
N ARG A 180 -1.18 -21.42 -3.84
CA ARG A 180 -2.44 -20.74 -4.23
C ARG A 180 -3.13 -21.41 -5.43
N LYS A 181 -2.38 -22.00 -6.38
CA LYS A 181 -2.96 -22.77 -7.50
C LYS A 181 -3.52 -24.13 -7.08
N LEU A 182 -2.84 -24.83 -6.16
CA LEU A 182 -3.28 -26.13 -5.64
C LEU A 182 -4.55 -25.99 -4.79
N SER A 183 -4.70 -24.91 -4.01
CA SER A 183 -5.93 -24.62 -3.26
C SER A 183 -7.13 -24.31 -4.17
N ASP A 184 -6.91 -23.66 -5.32
CA ASP A 184 -7.97 -23.37 -6.29
C ASP A 184 -8.45 -24.61 -7.05
N GLU A 185 -7.57 -25.59 -7.30
CA GLU A 185 -7.95 -26.89 -7.89
C GLU A 185 -8.72 -27.79 -6.89
N ASP A 186 -8.29 -27.84 -5.62
CA ASP A 186 -9.01 -28.57 -4.56
C ASP A 186 -10.41 -28.00 -4.29
N THR A 187 -10.58 -26.69 -4.47
CA THR A 187 -11.88 -26.00 -4.35
C THR A 187 -12.84 -26.37 -5.49
N ARG A 188 -12.33 -26.78 -6.66
CA ARG A 188 -13.16 -27.21 -7.80
C ARG A 188 -13.60 -28.67 -7.67
N ALA A 189 -12.80 -29.52 -7.04
CA ALA A 189 -13.15 -30.92 -6.76
C ALA A 189 -14.13 -31.06 -5.59
N THR A 190 -14.00 -30.24 -4.54
CA THR A 190 -14.91 -30.26 -3.37
C THR A 190 -16.30 -29.66 -3.63
N LYS A 191 -16.47 -28.86 -4.69
CA LYS A 191 -17.78 -28.29 -5.09
C LYS A 191 -18.77 -29.31 -5.69
N LYS A 192 -18.35 -30.55 -5.94
CA LYS A 192 -19.20 -31.59 -6.55
C LYS A 192 -19.74 -32.65 -5.58
N LEU A 193 -19.43 -32.57 -4.28
CA LEU A 193 -19.80 -33.62 -3.32
C LEU A 193 -20.22 -33.13 -1.92
N ARG A 194 -20.96 -32.03 -1.81
CA ARG A 194 -21.56 -31.59 -0.52
C ARG A 194 -23.00 -31.10 -0.64
N ILE A 195 -23.84 -31.91 -1.28
CA ILE A 195 -25.25 -31.98 -0.93
C ILE A 195 -25.37 -33.21 -0.03
N MET A 196 -25.95 -33.02 1.16
CA MET A 196 -26.14 -33.97 2.28
C MET A 196 -24.99 -34.05 3.30
N ILE A 197 -25.13 -33.34 4.43
CA ILE A 197 -25.51 -33.88 5.75
C ILE A 197 -25.36 -32.74 6.79
N ASP A 198 -26.44 -32.49 7.51
CA ASP A 198 -26.54 -31.58 8.67
C ASP A 198 -25.81 -32.14 9.91
N ASP A 199 -25.51 -31.21 10.82
CA ASP A 199 -25.20 -31.37 12.24
C ASP A 199 -23.88 -32.05 12.65
N ILE A 200 -22.92 -31.24 13.12
CA ILE A 200 -22.11 -31.47 14.34
C ILE A 200 -21.55 -30.09 14.79
N LYS A 201 -21.75 -29.79 16.09
CA LYS A 201 -21.13 -28.67 16.84
C LYS A 201 -19.64 -28.95 17.11
N VAL A 202 -18.94 -27.94 17.69
CA VAL A 202 -17.55 -27.92 18.23
C VAL A 202 -16.60 -27.27 17.21
N ASP A 203 -15.63 -26.41 17.53
CA ASP A 203 -15.25 -25.51 18.63
C ASP A 203 -14.05 -24.73 18.05
N MET A 204 -13.70 -23.63 18.71
CA MET A 204 -12.68 -22.63 18.39
C MET A 204 -11.41 -23.10 17.65
N SER A 205 -11.12 -22.46 16.51
CA SER A 205 -9.82 -21.84 16.16
C SER A 205 -9.86 -21.34 14.72
N ASP A 206 -10.20 -20.07 14.50
CA ASP A 206 -9.88 -19.38 13.24
C ASP A 206 -8.67 -18.48 13.49
N ASP A 207 -7.49 -19.06 13.29
CA ASP A 207 -6.33 -18.30 12.85
C ASP A 207 -6.63 -17.82 11.43
N ALA A 208 -7.24 -16.64 11.34
CA ALA A 208 -7.30 -15.89 10.10
C ALA A 208 -5.89 -15.31 9.85
N GLU A 209 -5.09 -16.06 9.09
CA GLU A 209 -3.98 -15.52 8.31
C GLU A 209 -4.53 -14.48 7.32
N ASP A 210 -4.61 -13.23 7.74
CA ASP A 210 -4.93 -12.10 6.84
C ASP A 210 -3.62 -11.43 6.40
N GLU A 211 -3.11 -11.92 5.28
CA GLU A 211 -2.17 -11.22 4.39
C GLU A 211 -2.86 -9.96 3.84
N ASP A 212 -2.75 -8.84 4.54
CA ASP A 212 -2.90 -7.47 4.01
C ASP A 212 -2.38 -6.50 5.10
N ILE A 213 -1.13 -6.03 4.96
CA ILE A 213 -0.51 -5.06 5.87
C ILE A 213 -1.08 -3.65 5.60
N ASP A 214 -2.40 -3.50 5.78
CA ASP A 214 -3.03 -2.19 5.81
C ASP A 214 -2.84 -1.62 7.22
N ASN A 215 -2.04 -0.56 7.34
CA ASN A 215 -2.11 0.28 8.53
C ASN A 215 -3.48 0.95 8.54
N LEU A 216 -4.34 0.58 9.48
CA LEU A 216 -5.77 0.92 9.50
C LEU A 216 -6.04 2.44 9.37
N PHE A 217 -5.08 3.27 9.76
CA PHE A 217 -5.16 4.73 9.76
C PHE A 217 -3.94 5.42 9.14
N GLY A 218 -3.15 4.68 8.35
CA GLY A 218 -1.93 5.21 7.72
C GLY A 218 -2.18 6.23 6.60
N GLU A 219 -3.40 6.26 6.07
CA GLU A 219 -3.77 6.98 4.85
C GLU A 219 -4.30 8.41 5.09
N VAL A 220 -4.56 8.77 6.35
CA VAL A 220 -5.08 10.09 6.71
C VAL A 220 -4.22 10.74 7.79
N CYS A 221 -4.10 12.07 7.71
CA CYS A 221 -3.40 12.85 8.72
C CYS A 221 -4.17 12.87 10.03
N ALA A 222 -3.54 12.46 11.13
CA ALA A 222 -4.14 12.44 12.46
C ALA A 222 -4.48 13.82 13.05
N LEU A 223 -4.21 14.92 12.34
CA LEU A 223 -4.52 16.29 12.77
C LEU A 223 -5.74 16.87 12.07
N CYS A 224 -5.98 16.49 10.80
CA CYS A 224 -7.08 17.04 9.99
C CYS A 224 -7.99 15.95 9.38
N ASP A 225 -7.65 14.67 9.55
CA ASP A 225 -8.31 13.50 8.97
C ASP A 225 -8.37 13.51 7.42
N ASP A 226 -7.48 14.26 6.77
CA ASP A 226 -7.35 14.34 5.31
C ASP A 226 -6.06 13.64 4.82
N GLY A 227 -6.06 13.16 3.58
CA GLY A 227 -4.97 12.42 2.96
C GLY A 227 -3.91 13.30 2.30
N GLY A 228 -3.22 12.75 1.30
CA GLY A 228 -2.20 13.44 0.51
C GLY A 228 -0.76 13.12 0.95
N LYS A 229 0.14 14.10 0.88
CA LYS A 229 1.56 13.90 1.24
C LYS A 229 1.73 13.84 2.76
N ILE A 230 1.61 12.65 3.32
CA ILE A 230 1.71 12.39 4.75
C ILE A 230 2.89 11.48 5.07
N MET A 231 3.42 11.61 6.29
CA MET A 231 4.48 10.77 6.83
C MET A 231 3.94 9.94 8.00
N CYS A 232 4.26 8.65 8.03
CA CYS A 232 3.82 7.71 9.05
C CYS A 232 4.76 7.72 10.25
N CYS A 233 4.21 7.76 11.46
CA CYS A 233 5.00 7.53 12.67
C CYS A 233 5.36 6.05 12.82
N GLU A 234 6.63 5.76 13.04
CA GLU A 234 7.16 4.40 13.19
C GLU A 234 7.05 3.85 14.62
N GLY A 235 6.54 4.66 15.56
CA GLY A 235 6.20 4.18 16.90
C GLY A 235 4.86 3.45 16.93
N GLY A 236 4.51 2.90 18.09
CA GLY A 236 3.30 2.08 18.27
C GLY A 236 1.96 2.79 18.05
N CYS A 237 1.93 4.09 17.75
CA CYS A 237 0.71 4.81 17.40
C CYS A 237 0.28 4.65 15.94
N LEU A 238 1.22 4.35 15.04
CA LEU A 238 0.99 4.17 13.59
C LEU A 238 0.25 5.34 12.90
N ARG A 239 0.21 6.53 13.52
CA ARG A 239 -0.48 7.71 12.98
C ARG A 239 0.33 8.37 11.89
N SER A 240 -0.36 8.97 10.91
CA SER A 240 0.26 9.74 9.83
C SER A 240 0.03 11.24 9.96
N PHE A 241 0.91 12.06 9.38
CA PHE A 241 0.88 13.52 9.53
C PHE A 241 1.33 14.24 8.26
N HIS A 242 0.75 15.41 7.95
CA HIS A 242 1.39 16.32 6.99
C HIS A 242 2.70 16.85 7.59
N ALA A 243 3.82 16.49 6.96
CA ALA A 243 5.16 16.82 7.45
C ALA A 243 5.44 18.33 7.38
N THR A 244 5.13 18.93 6.23
CA THR A 244 5.38 20.35 5.94
C THR A 244 4.08 21.13 5.84
N LYS A 245 4.17 22.46 5.92
CA LYS A 245 3.02 23.35 5.77
C LYS A 245 2.39 23.26 4.38
N GLU A 246 3.22 23.10 3.35
CA GLU A 246 2.77 22.99 1.96
C GLU A 246 1.96 21.70 1.76
N ALA A 247 2.41 20.59 2.36
CA ALA A 247 1.69 19.32 2.30
C ALA A 247 0.31 19.39 2.96
N GLY A 248 0.18 20.15 4.06
CA GLY A 248 -1.07 20.34 4.78
C GLY A 248 -1.93 21.52 4.29
N ALA A 249 -1.45 22.32 3.34
CA ALA A 249 -2.09 23.57 2.95
C ALA A 249 -3.50 23.37 2.37
N GLY A 250 -3.70 22.29 1.59
CA GLY A 250 -4.97 21.98 0.95
C GLY A 250 -6.11 21.66 1.92
N SER A 251 -5.78 21.22 3.13
CA SER A 251 -6.74 20.83 4.17
C SER A 251 -6.73 21.77 5.39
N HIS A 252 -6.05 22.92 5.28
CA HIS A 252 -5.79 23.84 6.39
C HIS A 252 -5.19 23.12 7.62
N CYS A 253 -4.40 22.07 7.38
CA CYS A 253 -3.79 21.28 8.44
C CYS A 253 -2.69 22.11 9.14
N LYS A 254 -2.63 22.02 10.47
CA LYS A 254 -1.55 22.65 11.26
C LYS A 254 -0.18 22.11 10.87
N SER A 255 -0.11 20.89 10.34
CA SER A 255 1.11 20.14 9.97
C SER A 255 2.11 20.01 11.13
N LEU A 256 3.19 19.26 10.91
CA LEU A 256 4.31 19.20 11.85
C LEU A 256 5.27 20.38 11.69
N GLY A 257 5.26 21.04 10.53
CA GLY A 257 6.05 22.24 10.27
C GLY A 257 7.52 21.98 9.96
N PHE A 258 7.89 20.75 9.58
CA PHE A 258 9.24 20.44 9.12
C PHE A 258 9.56 21.13 7.80
N MET A 259 10.85 21.41 7.58
CA MET A 259 11.32 21.84 6.27
C MET A 259 11.39 20.64 5.33
N GLN A 260 11.24 20.88 4.02
CA GLN A 260 11.23 19.80 3.05
C GLN A 260 12.54 18.99 3.05
N ASP A 261 13.68 19.65 3.29
CA ASP A 261 14.99 19.00 3.36
C ASP A 261 15.14 18.13 4.61
N ASP A 262 14.60 18.57 5.76
CA ASP A 262 14.57 17.78 7.00
C ASP A 262 13.78 16.48 6.79
N VAL A 263 12.65 16.56 6.09
CA VAL A 263 11.81 15.39 5.77
C VAL A 263 12.54 14.42 4.86
N VAL A 264 13.34 14.91 3.90
CA VAL A 264 14.11 14.05 2.97
C VAL A 264 15.30 13.37 3.67
N GLY A 265 15.89 14.02 4.68
CA GLY A 265 16.97 13.46 5.49
C GLY A 265 16.51 12.57 6.65
N MET A 266 15.21 12.55 6.97
CA MET A 266 14.66 11.81 8.09
C MET A 266 14.58 10.31 7.78
N GLN A 267 15.39 9.51 8.48
CA GLN A 267 15.37 8.05 8.35
C GLN A 267 14.13 7.44 9.03
N ASN A 268 13.89 7.82 10.28
CA ASN A 268 12.79 7.32 11.09
C ASN A 268 12.03 8.50 11.68
N PHE A 269 10.70 8.49 11.61
CA PHE A 269 9.86 9.52 12.21
C PHE A 269 9.09 8.99 13.42
N TYR A 270 9.27 9.66 14.56
CA TYR A 270 8.47 9.44 15.75
C TYR A 270 7.71 10.72 16.07
N CYS A 271 6.38 10.62 16.20
CA CYS A 271 5.61 11.75 16.68
C CYS A 271 5.93 12.00 18.17
N MET A 272 5.73 13.22 18.63
CA MET A 272 6.00 13.61 20.03
C MET A 272 5.42 12.64 21.06
N ASN A 273 4.23 12.09 20.80
CA ASN A 273 3.60 11.10 21.68
C ASN A 273 4.39 9.79 21.78
N CYS A 274 4.92 9.30 20.65
CA CYS A 274 5.76 8.10 20.63
C CYS A 274 7.12 8.35 21.27
N GLU A 275 7.75 9.50 20.98
CA GLU A 275 9.05 9.87 21.57
C GLU A 275 8.98 9.96 23.10
N HIS A 276 7.91 10.56 23.62
CA HIS A 276 7.70 10.72 25.06
C HIS A 276 6.96 9.54 25.70
N LYS A 277 6.61 8.50 24.92
CA LYS A 277 5.78 7.35 25.33
C LYS A 277 4.52 7.80 26.11
N GLN A 278 3.80 8.77 25.56
CA GLN A 278 2.55 9.29 26.10
C GLN A 278 1.49 9.28 25.02
N HIS A 279 0.44 8.48 25.20
CA HIS A 279 -0.58 8.27 24.18
C HIS A 279 -1.97 8.64 24.68
N GLN A 280 -2.82 9.11 23.78
CA GLN A 280 -4.20 9.43 24.11
C GLN A 280 -5.02 8.15 24.19
N CYS A 281 -5.81 8.01 25.24
CA CYS A 281 -6.85 7.00 25.29
C CYS A 281 -7.89 7.31 24.22
N PHE A 282 -8.09 6.41 23.26
CA PHE A 282 -8.99 6.64 22.14
C PHE A 282 -10.48 6.70 22.53
N ALA A 283 -10.81 6.20 23.73
CA ALA A 283 -12.16 6.28 24.27
C ALA A 283 -12.48 7.65 24.90
N CYS A 284 -11.56 8.22 25.69
CA CYS A 284 -11.82 9.44 26.47
C CYS A 284 -10.98 10.66 26.07
N GLY A 285 -10.03 10.51 25.14
CA GLY A 285 -9.16 11.56 24.61
C GLY A 285 -8.03 12.01 25.55
N LYS A 286 -8.04 11.61 26.82
CA LYS A 286 -7.00 12.00 27.79
C LYS A 286 -5.66 11.31 27.48
N LEU A 287 -4.57 12.08 27.59
CA LEU A 287 -3.20 11.57 27.52
C LEU A 287 -2.86 10.77 28.78
N GLY A 288 -2.11 9.69 28.61
CA GLY A 288 -1.50 8.95 29.71
C GLY A 288 -0.14 8.35 29.29
N PRO A 289 0.76 8.09 30.24
CA PRO A 289 1.99 7.34 29.98
C PRO A 289 1.69 5.95 29.41
N SER A 290 2.48 5.51 28.45
CA SER A 290 2.36 4.20 27.80
C SER A 290 3.62 3.35 27.95
N ASP A 291 4.60 3.79 28.74
CA ASP A 291 5.86 3.07 28.92
C ASP A 291 5.68 1.85 29.82
N LYS A 292 5.66 0.66 29.20
CA LYS A 292 5.54 -0.61 29.93
C LYS A 292 6.77 -0.89 30.80
N SER A 293 7.94 -0.36 30.44
CA SER A 293 9.20 -0.62 31.15
C SER A 293 9.23 -0.02 32.55
N SER A 294 8.49 1.05 32.80
CA SER A 294 8.48 1.75 34.08
C SER A 294 7.42 1.24 35.05
N GLY A 295 6.53 0.33 34.63
CA GLY A 295 5.37 -0.11 35.42
C GLY A 295 4.32 0.98 35.68
N ALA A 296 4.48 2.17 35.09
CA ALA A 296 3.64 3.35 35.29
C ALA A 296 2.73 3.65 34.09
N ALA A 297 2.48 2.66 33.23
CA ALA A 297 1.64 2.83 32.05
C ALA A 297 0.17 3.01 32.47
N GLU A 298 -0.40 4.16 32.15
CA GLU A 298 -1.83 4.45 32.35
C GLU A 298 -2.66 4.08 31.11
N VAL A 299 -2.03 4.05 29.93
CA VAL A 299 -2.67 3.59 28.69
C VAL A 299 -1.95 2.41 28.07
N ILE A 300 -2.74 1.47 27.54
CA ILE A 300 -2.28 0.21 26.97
C ILE A 300 -2.75 0.10 25.52
N SER A 301 -1.89 -0.40 24.64
CA SER A 301 -2.20 -0.57 23.22
C SER A 301 -3.10 -1.77 22.96
N CYS A 302 -3.95 -1.66 21.94
CA CYS A 302 -4.62 -2.81 21.33
C CYS A 302 -3.58 -3.85 20.88
N VAL A 303 -3.92 -5.15 20.98
CA VAL A 303 -3.03 -6.25 20.56
C VAL A 303 -2.92 -6.38 19.04
N SER A 304 -3.93 -5.94 18.29
CA SER A 304 -3.92 -6.04 16.83
C SER A 304 -2.80 -5.19 16.25
N ALA A 305 -1.88 -5.84 15.51
CA ALA A 305 -0.61 -5.27 15.07
C ALA A 305 -0.73 -3.91 14.34
N ASN A 306 -1.78 -3.73 13.54
CA ASN A 306 -1.97 -2.55 12.70
C ASN A 306 -3.02 -1.56 13.25
N CYS A 307 -3.38 -1.65 14.54
CA CYS A 307 -4.43 -0.81 15.12
C CYS A 307 -3.91 0.56 15.56
N GLY A 308 -2.78 0.59 16.27
CA GLY A 308 -2.15 1.82 16.77
C GLY A 308 -2.93 2.58 17.86
N ARG A 309 -4.04 2.02 18.39
CA ARG A 309 -4.89 2.67 19.40
C ARG A 309 -4.50 2.28 20.82
N PHE A 310 -4.56 3.27 21.71
CA PHE A 310 -4.27 3.13 23.13
C PHE A 310 -5.51 3.42 23.96
N TYR A 311 -5.63 2.79 25.12
CA TYR A 311 -6.76 2.94 26.02
C TYR A 311 -6.35 2.88 27.48
N HIS A 312 -7.01 3.67 28.34
CA HIS A 312 -7.00 3.36 29.77
C HIS A 312 -7.69 2.01 29.99
N PRO A 313 -7.17 1.13 30.87
CA PRO A 313 -7.79 -0.15 31.20
C PRO A 313 -9.28 -0.02 31.55
N HIS A 314 -9.61 0.94 32.43
CA HIS A 314 -10.98 1.24 32.82
C HIS A 314 -11.89 1.58 31.63
N CYS A 315 -11.43 2.47 30.73
CA CYS A 315 -12.23 2.93 29.60
C CYS A 315 -12.51 1.80 28.60
N VAL A 316 -11.51 0.97 28.27
CA VAL A 316 -11.74 -0.13 27.32
C VAL A 316 -12.53 -1.27 27.95
N ALA A 317 -12.37 -1.53 29.25
CA ALA A 317 -13.16 -2.53 29.94
C ALA A 317 -14.66 -2.22 29.92
N ILE A 318 -15.06 -0.95 30.12
CA ILE A 318 -16.46 -0.52 29.99
C ILE A 318 -16.99 -0.78 28.57
N LEU A 319 -16.19 -0.49 27.55
CA LEU A 319 -16.60 -0.68 26.16
C LEU A 319 -16.73 -2.16 25.78
N LEU A 320 -15.82 -3.01 26.26
CA LEU A 320 -15.83 -4.46 25.98
C LEU A 320 -16.83 -5.23 26.84
N TYR A 321 -17.17 -4.72 28.04
CA TYR A 321 -18.20 -5.31 28.88
C TYR A 321 -19.55 -5.42 28.16
N GLN A 322 -19.91 -4.38 27.41
CA GLN A 322 -21.15 -4.32 26.62
C GLN A 322 -21.27 -5.44 25.58
N ASP A 323 -20.16 -6.11 25.24
CA ASP A 323 -20.11 -7.17 24.23
C ASP A 323 -19.98 -8.59 24.82
N ASN A 324 -19.33 -8.74 25.98
CA ASN A 324 -18.89 -10.06 26.47
C ASN A 324 -19.50 -10.49 27.82
N GLY A 325 -20.23 -9.63 28.53
CA GLY A 325 -20.90 -9.96 29.80
C GLY A 325 -19.99 -10.20 31.01
N VAL A 326 -18.66 -10.19 30.84
CA VAL A 326 -17.66 -10.26 31.93
C VAL A 326 -17.62 -8.93 32.69
N PRO A 327 -17.79 -8.90 34.03
CA PRO A 327 -17.80 -7.65 34.79
C PRO A 327 -16.64 -6.73 34.43
N ALA A 328 -16.93 -5.47 34.09
CA ALA A 328 -15.93 -4.51 33.65
C ALA A 328 -14.74 -4.38 34.63
N GLU A 329 -15.00 -4.49 35.93
CA GLU A 329 -13.97 -4.43 36.98
C GLU A 329 -12.95 -5.59 36.90
N GLU A 330 -13.38 -6.79 36.53
CA GLU A 330 -12.48 -7.94 36.38
C GLU A 330 -11.61 -7.77 35.13
N LEU A 331 -12.22 -7.36 34.03
CA LEU A 331 -11.53 -7.11 32.77
C LEU A 331 -10.53 -5.95 32.90
N GLU A 332 -10.89 -4.89 33.63
CA GLU A 332 -10.00 -3.79 33.94
C GLU A 332 -8.74 -4.28 34.68
N LYS A 333 -8.90 -5.08 35.73
CA LYS A 333 -7.77 -5.64 36.50
C LYS A 333 -6.87 -6.52 35.64
N LYS A 334 -7.45 -7.34 34.77
CA LYS A 334 -6.73 -8.21 33.83
C LYS A 334 -5.88 -7.40 32.86
N ILE A 335 -6.49 -6.41 32.20
CA ILE A 335 -5.80 -5.53 31.25
C ILE A 335 -4.70 -4.71 31.94
N ALA A 336 -4.99 -4.15 33.12
CA ALA A 336 -3.98 -3.46 33.94
C ALA A 336 -2.84 -4.38 34.38
N GLY A 337 -3.12 -5.66 34.62
CA GLY A 337 -2.15 -6.71 34.90
C GLY A 337 -1.34 -7.19 33.68
N GLY A 338 -1.60 -6.64 32.50
CA GLY A 338 -0.85 -6.92 31.27
C GLY A 338 -1.51 -7.91 30.31
N GLU A 339 -2.74 -8.35 30.58
CA GLU A 339 -3.49 -9.18 29.63
C GLU A 339 -3.77 -8.40 28.34
N SER A 340 -3.59 -9.06 27.20
CA SER A 340 -3.83 -8.47 25.90
C SER A 340 -5.33 -8.31 25.65
N PHE A 341 -5.69 -7.30 24.86
CA PHE A 341 -7.08 -7.09 24.46
C PHE A 341 -7.16 -6.60 23.02
N THR A 342 -8.26 -6.94 22.36
CA THR A 342 -8.63 -6.37 21.05
C THR A 342 -9.65 -5.27 21.28
N CYS A 343 -9.40 -4.08 20.75
CA CYS A 343 -10.26 -2.93 21.02
C CYS A 343 -11.56 -2.94 20.18
N PRO A 344 -12.60 -2.18 20.59
CA PRO A 344 -13.94 -2.26 19.99
C PRO A 344 -14.02 -1.89 18.51
N ILE A 345 -13.03 -1.17 17.95
CA ILE A 345 -13.05 -0.78 16.54
C ILE A 345 -12.97 -1.96 15.56
N HIS A 346 -12.53 -3.13 16.04
CA HIS A 346 -12.42 -4.35 15.24
C HIS A 346 -13.74 -5.14 15.15
N LYS A 347 -14.83 -4.64 15.73
CA LYS A 347 -16.15 -5.26 15.66
C LYS A 347 -17.21 -4.23 15.32
N CYS A 348 -18.17 -4.62 14.48
CA CYS A 348 -19.32 -3.77 14.20
C CYS A 348 -20.10 -3.49 15.50
N CYS A 349 -20.34 -2.21 15.79
CA CYS A 349 -21.04 -1.74 16.97
C CYS A 349 -22.46 -2.31 17.09
N ILE A 350 -23.09 -2.65 15.96
CA ILE A 350 -24.47 -3.16 15.87
C ILE A 350 -24.51 -4.69 15.95
N CYS A 351 -23.87 -5.40 15.01
CA CYS A 351 -23.99 -6.86 14.90
C CYS A 351 -22.91 -7.64 15.64
N LYS A 352 -21.89 -6.94 16.19
CA LYS A 352 -20.76 -7.49 16.95
C LYS A 352 -19.81 -8.42 16.19
N GLN A 353 -19.99 -8.56 14.87
CA GLN A 353 -19.13 -9.37 14.00
C GLN A 353 -17.92 -8.57 13.49
N GLY A 354 -16.86 -9.30 13.14
CA GLY A 354 -15.65 -8.76 12.53
C GLY A 354 -15.87 -8.27 11.10
N GLU A 355 -14.85 -7.64 10.54
CA GLU A 355 -14.85 -7.17 9.15
C GLU A 355 -14.60 -8.32 8.18
N ASN A 356 -15.18 -8.24 6.99
CA ASN A 356 -14.73 -9.00 5.84
C ASN A 356 -14.41 -8.02 4.71
N LYS A 357 -13.12 -7.79 4.45
CA LYS A 357 -12.66 -6.81 3.44
C LYS A 357 -13.10 -7.17 2.02
N LYS A 358 -13.35 -8.45 1.74
CA LYS A 358 -13.73 -8.96 0.41
C LYS A 358 -15.21 -8.79 0.10
N ASP A 359 -16.05 -8.56 1.11
CA ASP A 359 -17.48 -8.32 0.96
C ASP A 359 -17.79 -6.86 1.25
N SER A 360 -18.25 -6.11 0.23
CA SER A 360 -18.53 -4.68 0.34
C SER A 360 -19.53 -4.34 1.45
N GLU A 361 -20.51 -5.20 1.73
CA GLU A 361 -21.50 -4.94 2.77
C GLU A 361 -20.95 -5.19 4.18
N LEU A 362 -19.87 -5.97 4.28
CA LEU A 362 -19.16 -6.32 5.51
C LEU A 362 -17.82 -5.59 5.66
N GLN A 363 -17.49 -4.64 4.78
CA GLN A 363 -16.42 -3.67 4.97
C GLN A 363 -16.78 -2.70 6.09
N PHE A 364 -15.80 -2.24 6.85
CA PHE A 364 -16.04 -1.32 7.94
C PHE A 364 -16.10 0.14 7.51
N ALA A 365 -17.07 0.84 8.11
CA ALA A 365 -17.07 2.26 8.35
C ALA A 365 -16.48 2.54 9.74
N VAL A 366 -15.30 3.17 9.81
CA VAL A 366 -14.53 3.38 11.04
C VAL A 366 -14.55 4.84 11.46
N CYS A 367 -14.86 5.10 12.74
CA CYS A 367 -14.84 6.45 13.26
C CYS A 367 -13.42 6.87 13.67
N MET A 368 -12.98 8.03 13.22
CA MET A 368 -11.66 8.57 13.59
C MET A 368 -11.62 9.22 14.97
N ARG A 369 -12.78 9.49 15.58
CA ARG A 369 -12.91 10.28 16.82
C ARG A 369 -13.35 9.47 18.02
N CYS A 370 -13.81 8.23 17.81
CA CYS A 370 -14.28 7.36 18.89
C CYS A 370 -14.12 5.88 18.50
N PRO A 371 -14.12 4.95 19.47
CA PRO A 371 -13.91 3.53 19.23
C PRO A 371 -15.18 2.83 18.71
N LYS A 372 -15.81 3.37 17.66
CA LYS A 372 -16.97 2.79 16.99
C LYS A 372 -16.62 2.48 15.54
N SER A 373 -17.03 1.31 15.10
CA SER A 373 -17.07 0.92 13.70
C SER A 373 -18.39 0.25 13.37
N TYR A 374 -18.77 0.27 12.10
CA TYR A 374 -19.99 -0.32 11.59
C TYR A 374 -19.65 -1.08 10.33
N HIS A 375 -20.33 -2.19 10.02
CA HIS A 375 -20.37 -2.62 8.63
C HIS A 375 -21.05 -1.56 7.77
N ARG A 376 -20.72 -1.48 6.48
CA ARG A 376 -21.42 -0.61 5.52
C ARG A 376 -22.94 -0.81 5.63
N LYS A 377 -23.41 -2.06 5.67
CA LYS A 377 -24.84 -2.40 5.85
C LYS A 377 -25.44 -2.06 7.21
N CYS A 378 -24.61 -1.87 8.23
CA CYS A 378 -25.01 -1.57 9.60
C CYS A 378 -24.81 -0.09 9.97
N LEU A 379 -24.33 0.74 9.04
CA LEU A 379 -24.06 2.15 9.28
C LEU A 379 -25.39 2.90 9.55
N PRO A 380 -25.51 3.63 10.66
CA PRO A 380 -26.72 4.40 10.96
C PRO A 380 -26.99 5.46 9.89
N ARG A 381 -28.27 5.60 9.50
CA ARG A 381 -28.69 6.50 8.41
C ARG A 381 -28.43 7.97 8.73
N GLU A 382 -28.29 8.32 10.01
CA GLU A 382 -27.98 9.66 10.50
C GLU A 382 -26.54 10.09 10.15
N ILE A 383 -25.66 9.12 9.84
CA ILE A 383 -24.30 9.40 9.36
C ILE A 383 -24.36 9.53 7.83
N ALA A 384 -24.56 10.75 7.36
CA ALA A 384 -24.72 11.03 5.94
C ALA A 384 -23.39 11.00 5.17
N PHE A 385 -23.42 10.40 3.98
CA PHE A 385 -22.32 10.42 3.01
C PHE A 385 -22.20 11.78 2.30
N GLU A 386 -21.04 12.01 1.70
CA GLU A 386 -20.84 13.15 0.81
C GLU A 386 -21.71 13.05 -0.45
N ASP A 387 -22.54 14.07 -0.69
CA ASP A 387 -23.46 14.11 -1.81
C ASP A 387 -22.71 14.38 -3.12
N LYS A 388 -22.71 13.42 -4.05
CA LYS A 388 -21.97 13.50 -5.33
C LYS A 388 -22.69 14.31 -6.44
N GLY A 389 -23.81 14.96 -6.15
CA GLY A 389 -24.58 15.73 -7.14
C GLY A 389 -25.60 16.66 -6.50
N GLY A 390 -25.59 17.94 -6.88
CA GLY A 390 -26.33 19.00 -6.20
C GLY A 390 -27.86 18.90 -6.26
N MET A 391 -28.48 19.10 -5.10
CA MET A 391 -29.59 20.04 -4.91
C MET A 391 -29.49 20.56 -3.48
N HIS A 392 -29.27 21.87 -3.33
CA HIS A 392 -29.39 22.56 -2.06
C HIS A 392 -30.87 22.54 -1.62
N LEU A 393 -31.27 21.46 -0.94
CA LEU A 393 -32.48 21.47 -0.12
C LEU A 393 -32.10 22.02 1.25
N GLU A 394 -32.81 23.05 1.66
CA GLU A 394 -32.64 23.75 2.93
C GLU A 394 -32.83 22.75 4.09
N GLY A 395 -31.71 22.41 4.73
CA GLY A 395 -31.63 21.37 5.77
C GLY A 395 -30.33 20.59 5.62
N ARG A 396 -29.19 21.29 5.63
CA ARG A 396 -27.85 20.76 5.32
C ARG A 396 -27.50 19.63 6.31
N SER A 397 -27.72 18.38 5.92
CA SER A 397 -27.14 17.25 6.63
C SER A 397 -25.62 17.41 6.58
N ILE A 398 -24.96 17.46 7.74
CA ILE A 398 -23.51 17.59 7.80
C ILE A 398 -22.93 16.28 7.27
N THR A 399 -22.07 16.34 6.26
CA THR A 399 -21.33 15.17 5.77
C THR A 399 -20.50 14.57 6.90
N ARG A 400 -20.67 13.28 7.14
CA ARG A 400 -20.04 12.54 8.23
C ARG A 400 -19.53 11.16 7.80
N ALA A 401 -19.62 10.82 6.53
CA ALA A 401 -19.08 9.61 5.94
C ALA A 401 -18.43 9.91 4.59
N TRP A 402 -17.23 9.36 4.39
CA TRP A 402 -16.42 9.50 3.18
C TRP A 402 -15.96 8.12 2.72
N ASP A 403 -16.41 7.72 1.53
CA ASP A 403 -16.04 6.45 0.89
C ASP A 403 -14.89 6.68 -0.09
N GLY A 404 -13.86 5.83 -0.03
CA GLY A 404 -12.65 5.94 -0.87
C GLY A 404 -11.49 6.75 -0.29
N LEU A 405 -11.62 7.32 0.92
CA LEU A 405 -10.48 7.90 1.65
C LEU A 405 -9.60 6.84 2.33
N LEU A 406 -10.20 5.70 2.70
CA LEU A 406 -9.52 4.56 3.26
C LEU A 406 -9.67 3.38 2.30
N PRO A 407 -8.60 2.61 2.00
CA PRO A 407 -8.70 1.40 1.20
C PRO A 407 -9.72 0.44 1.80
N ASN A 408 -10.70 0.01 1.00
CA ASN A 408 -11.73 -0.96 1.37
C ASN A 408 -12.55 -0.61 2.63
N ARG A 409 -12.59 0.67 3.03
CA ARG A 409 -13.26 1.15 4.25
C ARG A 409 -13.86 2.53 4.05
N ILE A 410 -14.77 2.89 4.95
CA ILE A 410 -15.40 4.21 4.97
C ILE A 410 -14.88 4.96 6.19
N LEU A 411 -14.41 6.20 6.01
CA LEU A 411 -14.09 7.08 7.12
C LEU A 411 -15.39 7.73 7.60
N ILE A 412 -15.67 7.69 8.90
CA ILE A 412 -16.87 8.34 9.46
C ILE A 412 -16.58 9.20 10.68
N TYR A 413 -17.52 10.08 11.01
CA TYR A 413 -17.62 10.75 12.29
C TYR A 413 -18.94 10.43 12.98
N CYS A 414 -18.88 9.66 14.05
CA CYS A 414 -20.05 9.36 14.89
C CYS A 414 -20.59 10.61 15.60
N THR A 415 -21.92 10.67 15.74
CA THR A 415 -22.70 11.72 16.41
C THR A 415 -22.41 11.80 17.90
#